data_AF-A0A2K0WFL1-F1
#
_entry.id   AF-A0A2K0WFL1-F1
#
_cell.length_a   1.000
_cell.length_b   1.000
_cell.length_c   1.000
_cell.angle_alpha   90.00
_cell.angle_beta   90.00
_cell.angle_gamma   90.00
#
_symmetry.space_group_name_H-M   'P 1'
#
loop_
_entity.id
_entity.type
_entity.pdbx_description
1 polymer ?
#
loop_
_entity_poly.entity_id
_entity_poly.type
_entity_poly.pdbx_seq_one_letter_code
_entity_poly.pdbx_strand_id
1 'polypeptide(L)'
;METILDNWLWGRADVGGLSIVSASVRFRQDCGGREVPLLFVVRGYEVLVDVSDDQLVCLDGVKIAQPDTGKPTSSDCIYLVKSAGDSLAQVRFDGQQKVIAFFPYPTTRQEWETRYTRFAGMVTINIKDGDKQVHVSDHGSLEVMDFFGRRKA
;
A
#
# COMPACT_ATOMS: atom_id res chain seq x y z
N MET A 1 3.74 -3.18 19.03
CA MET A 1 3.41 -2.96 17.60
C MET A 1 2.06 -3.57 17.28
N GLU A 2 1.89 -4.87 17.48
CA GLU A 2 0.61 -5.56 17.30
C GLU A 2 -0.56 -4.90 18.07
N THR A 3 -0.36 -4.43 19.30
CA THR A 3 -1.44 -3.82 20.12
C THR A 3 -1.93 -2.46 19.65
N ILE A 4 -1.23 -1.81 18.73
CA ILE A 4 -1.51 -0.44 18.30
C ILE A 4 -1.81 -0.34 16.79
N LEU A 5 -1.26 -1.25 15.98
CA LEU A 5 -1.47 -1.27 14.54
C LEU A 5 -2.65 -2.18 14.19
N ASP A 6 -3.40 -1.76 13.18
CA ASP A 6 -4.44 -2.57 12.53
C ASP A 6 -3.87 -3.23 11.27
N ASN A 7 -3.28 -2.44 10.38
CA ASN A 7 -2.58 -2.97 9.21
C ASN A 7 -1.50 -1.99 8.71
N TRP A 8 -0.62 -2.49 7.85
CA TRP A 8 0.15 -1.61 6.97
C TRP A 8 0.23 -2.16 5.55
N LEU A 9 0.37 -1.23 4.61
CA LEU A 9 0.69 -1.46 3.21
C LEU A 9 2.06 -0.87 2.90
N TRP A 10 2.88 -1.58 2.12
CA TRP A 10 4.16 -1.11 1.62
C TRP A 10 4.30 -1.44 0.15
N GLY A 11 4.55 -0.43 -0.67
CA GLY A 11 4.67 -0.56 -2.12
C GLY A 11 6.02 -0.08 -2.59
N ARG A 12 6.62 -0.81 -3.54
CA ARG A 12 7.85 -0.41 -4.22
C ARG A 12 7.91 -0.94 -5.65
N ALA A 13 8.40 -0.12 -6.57
CA ALA A 13 8.61 -0.52 -7.95
C ALA A 13 9.58 0.43 -8.69
N ASP A 14 10.15 -0.07 -9.77
CA ASP A 14 10.83 0.71 -10.80
C ASP A 14 10.01 0.57 -12.10
N VAL A 15 9.37 1.64 -12.54
CA VAL A 15 8.35 1.63 -13.60
C VAL A 15 8.62 2.74 -14.60
N GLY A 16 8.95 2.40 -15.84
CA GLY A 16 9.15 3.39 -16.91
C GLY A 16 10.22 4.44 -16.59
N GLY A 17 11.29 4.05 -15.89
CA GLY A 17 12.36 4.95 -15.43
C GLY A 17 12.02 5.78 -14.19
N LEU A 18 10.93 5.44 -13.50
CA LEU A 18 10.50 6.05 -12.23
C LEU A 18 10.68 5.06 -11.08
N SER A 19 11.29 5.50 -9.99
CA SER A 19 11.37 4.72 -8.75
C SER A 19 10.30 5.22 -7.78
N ILE A 20 9.61 4.27 -7.15
CA ILE A 20 8.45 4.55 -6.30
C ILE A 20 8.63 3.87 -4.95
N VAL A 21 8.30 4.59 -3.89
CA VAL A 21 8.09 4.06 -2.55
C VAL A 21 6.78 4.60 -2.00
N SER A 22 5.95 3.71 -1.45
CA SER A 22 4.70 4.09 -0.81
C SER A 22 4.50 3.30 0.46
N ALA A 23 3.83 3.89 1.44
CA ALA A 23 3.35 3.17 2.60
C ALA A 23 2.02 3.73 3.07
N SER A 24 1.23 2.90 3.75
CA SER A 24 0.14 3.35 4.59
C SER A 24 0.13 2.53 5.87
N VAL A 25 0.30 3.21 7.01
CA VAL A 25 0.26 2.59 8.34
C VAL A 25 -1.04 2.98 9.02
N ARG A 26 -1.84 1.99 9.41
CA ARG A 26 -3.13 2.19 10.08
C ARG A 26 -3.05 1.78 11.53
N PHE A 27 -3.46 2.69 12.40
CA PHE A 27 -3.60 2.46 13.82
C PHE A 27 -5.01 1.98 14.12
N ARG A 28 -5.15 1.14 15.16
CA ARG A 28 -6.46 0.66 15.60
C ARG A 28 -7.34 1.82 16.07
N GLN A 29 -8.65 1.67 15.94
CA GLN A 29 -9.63 2.69 16.34
C GLN A 29 -9.55 3.02 17.85
N ASP A 30 -9.30 2.02 18.69
CA ASP A 30 -9.08 2.19 20.14
C ASP A 30 -7.76 2.91 20.48
N CYS A 31 -6.86 3.05 19.49
CA CYS A 31 -5.59 3.78 19.58
C CYS A 31 -5.63 5.10 18.79
N GLY A 32 -6.83 5.62 18.47
CA GLY A 32 -7.02 6.89 17.76
C GLY A 32 -7.27 6.76 16.26
N GLY A 33 -7.18 5.55 15.70
CA GLY A 33 -7.66 5.26 14.34
C GLY A 33 -6.97 5.99 13.20
N ARG A 34 -5.81 6.62 13.45
CA ARG A 34 -5.08 7.40 12.46
C ARG A 34 -4.55 6.50 11.33
N GLU A 35 -4.55 7.02 10.12
CA GLU A 35 -3.80 6.48 8.98
C GLU A 35 -2.65 7.45 8.66
N VAL A 36 -1.46 6.90 8.41
CA VAL A 36 -0.25 7.65 8.05
C VAL A 36 0.24 7.15 6.70
N PRO A 37 -0.23 7.74 5.59
CA PRO A 37 0.21 7.40 4.25
C PRO A 37 1.41 8.24 3.82
N LEU A 38 2.25 7.67 2.95
CA LEU A 38 3.32 8.37 2.24
C LEU A 38 3.41 7.87 0.80
N LEU A 39 3.81 8.76 -0.10
CA LEU A 39 4.09 8.44 -1.49
C LEU A 39 5.28 9.27 -1.97
N PHE A 40 6.29 8.58 -2.49
CA PHE A 40 7.48 9.16 -3.07
C PHE A 40 7.69 8.60 -4.48
N VAL A 41 7.83 9.48 -5.48
CA VAL A 41 8.07 9.12 -6.88
C VAL A 41 9.20 9.98 -7.43
N VAL A 42 10.23 9.35 -7.96
CA VAL A 42 11.41 10.04 -8.52
C VAL A 42 11.75 9.55 -9.92
N ARG A 43 12.38 10.43 -10.71
CA ARG A 43 13.03 10.11 -11.98
C ARG A 43 14.51 10.43 -11.88
N GLY A 44 15.35 9.41 -11.66
CA GLY A 44 16.75 9.63 -11.34
C GLY A 44 16.90 10.43 -10.04
N TYR A 45 17.33 11.68 -10.13
CA TYR A 45 17.45 12.61 -8.99
C TYR A 45 16.32 13.64 -8.91
N GLU A 46 15.41 13.67 -9.89
CA GLU A 46 14.26 14.59 -9.90
C GLU A 46 13.12 14.01 -9.06
N VAL A 47 12.65 14.77 -8.07
CA VAL A 47 11.47 14.42 -7.27
C VAL A 47 10.21 14.88 -7.99
N LEU A 48 9.33 13.93 -8.33
CA LEU A 48 8.05 14.20 -8.98
C LEU A 48 6.89 14.24 -7.98
N VAL A 49 6.95 13.41 -6.95
CA VAL A 49 5.97 13.35 -5.86
C VAL A 49 6.71 13.10 -4.55
N ASP A 50 6.44 13.93 -3.55
CA ASP A 50 6.90 13.75 -2.16
C ASP A 50 5.79 14.28 -1.24
N VAL A 51 4.88 13.39 -0.86
CA VAL A 51 3.71 13.75 -0.05
C VAL A 51 3.43 12.71 1.02
N SER A 52 2.87 13.17 2.13
CA SER A 52 2.45 12.33 3.24
C SER A 52 1.20 12.88 3.91
N ASP A 53 0.64 12.08 4.81
CA ASP A 53 -0.45 12.47 5.71
C ASP A 53 -1.66 13.06 4.97
N ASP A 54 -2.03 14.29 5.29
CA ASP A 54 -3.25 14.95 4.84
C ASP A 54 -3.22 15.32 3.35
N GLN A 55 -2.03 15.31 2.72
CA GLN A 55 -1.84 15.54 1.29
C GLN A 55 -2.15 14.30 0.43
N LEU A 56 -2.42 13.17 1.06
CA LEU A 56 -2.54 11.88 0.39
C LEU A 56 -3.76 11.10 0.89
N VAL A 57 -4.36 10.31 0.01
CA VAL A 57 -5.36 9.30 0.37
C VAL A 57 -4.86 7.96 -0.11
N CYS A 58 -4.82 6.96 0.78
CA CYS A 58 -4.61 5.57 0.40
C CYS A 58 -5.95 4.84 0.45
N LEU A 59 -6.38 4.32 -0.70
CA LEU A 59 -7.59 3.54 -0.84
C LEU A 59 -7.20 2.06 -0.95
N ASP A 60 -7.66 1.26 -0.01
CA ASP A 60 -7.62 -0.20 -0.15
C ASP A 60 -8.55 -0.63 -1.27
N GLY A 61 -8.02 -1.44 -2.18
CA GLY A 61 -8.78 -2.02 -3.27
C GLY A 61 -9.27 -3.42 -2.96
N VAL A 62 -9.16 -4.29 -3.97
CA VAL A 62 -9.58 -5.68 -3.91
C VAL A 62 -8.87 -6.43 -2.77
N LYS A 63 -9.64 -7.23 -2.04
CA LYS A 63 -9.14 -8.19 -1.06
C LYS A 63 -9.26 -9.61 -1.62
N ILE A 64 -8.25 -10.44 -1.41
CA ILE A 64 -8.25 -11.85 -1.80
C ILE A 64 -8.03 -12.74 -0.58
N ALA A 65 -8.36 -14.02 -0.67
CA ALA A 65 -8.10 -14.98 0.40
C ALA A 65 -6.58 -15.15 0.61
N GLN A 66 -6.11 -14.94 1.84
CA GLN A 66 -4.73 -15.24 2.22
C GLN A 66 -4.50 -16.77 2.17
N PRO A 67 -3.37 -17.26 1.60
CA PRO A 67 -3.21 -18.68 1.27
C PRO A 67 -3.33 -19.68 2.43
N ASP A 68 -2.86 -19.34 3.63
CA ASP A 68 -2.87 -20.25 4.79
C ASP A 68 -4.20 -20.27 5.52
N THR A 69 -4.84 -19.11 5.62
CA THR A 69 -5.96 -18.89 6.55
C THR A 69 -7.29 -18.71 5.84
N GLY A 70 -7.29 -18.51 4.52
CA GLY A 70 -8.47 -18.17 3.73
C GLY A 70 -9.04 -16.76 4.01
N LYS A 71 -8.42 -16.01 4.92
CA LYS A 71 -8.91 -14.72 5.40
C LYS A 71 -8.60 -13.61 4.37
N PRO A 72 -9.54 -12.72 3.99
CA PRO A 72 -9.25 -11.59 3.11
C PRO A 72 -8.04 -10.72 3.50
N THR A 73 -7.11 -10.53 2.58
CA THR A 73 -5.98 -9.61 2.66
C THR A 73 -6.05 -8.63 1.49
N SER A 74 -5.72 -7.35 1.72
CA SER A 74 -5.67 -6.35 0.64
C SER A 74 -4.60 -6.75 -0.37
N SER A 75 -4.97 -6.88 -1.65
CA SER A 75 -4.05 -7.19 -2.74
C SER A 75 -3.90 -6.04 -3.74
N ASP A 76 -4.64 -4.96 -3.52
CA ASP A 76 -4.67 -3.77 -4.38
C ASP A 76 -4.76 -2.54 -3.49
N CYS A 77 -4.06 -1.47 -3.88
CA CYS A 77 -4.19 -0.17 -3.25
C CYS A 77 -3.91 0.97 -4.22
N ILE A 78 -4.58 2.10 -4.00
CA ILE A 78 -4.44 3.31 -4.80
C ILE A 78 -4.06 4.47 -3.88
N TYR A 79 -2.95 5.12 -4.19
CA TYR A 79 -2.50 6.37 -3.58
C TYR A 79 -2.92 7.54 -4.46
N LEU A 80 -3.70 8.47 -3.92
CA LEU A 80 -4.21 9.66 -4.59
C LEU A 80 -3.70 10.91 -3.88
N VAL A 81 -2.90 11.71 -4.58
CA VAL A 81 -2.44 13.00 -4.08
C VAL A 81 -3.60 13.99 -4.13
N LYS A 82 -3.91 14.61 -2.99
CA LYS A 82 -4.91 15.67 -2.92
C LYS A 82 -4.29 16.94 -3.50
N SER A 83 -4.95 17.52 -4.49
CA SER A 83 -4.50 18.75 -5.13
C SER A 83 -5.63 19.76 -5.17
N ALA A 84 -5.29 21.03 -4.92
CA ALA A 84 -6.18 22.17 -5.09
C ALA A 84 -6.00 22.74 -6.51
N GLY A 85 -6.32 21.96 -7.54
CA GLY A 85 -6.16 22.38 -8.94
C GLY A 85 -6.17 21.22 -9.94
N ASP A 86 -5.64 21.47 -11.14
CA ASP A 86 -5.59 20.48 -12.24
C ASP A 86 -4.44 19.46 -12.10
N SER A 87 -3.54 19.63 -11.14
CA SER A 87 -2.46 18.68 -10.88
C SER A 87 -3.03 17.45 -10.19
N LEU A 88 -2.74 16.25 -10.71
CA LEU A 88 -3.20 14.98 -10.15
C LEU A 88 -2.03 14.01 -10.17
N ALA A 89 -1.74 13.38 -9.04
CA ALA A 89 -0.85 12.23 -9.00
C ALA A 89 -1.58 11.03 -8.39
N GLN A 90 -1.54 9.91 -9.11
CA GLN A 90 -2.12 8.64 -8.72
C GLN A 90 -1.10 7.53 -8.93
N VAL A 91 -0.92 6.68 -7.92
CA VAL A 91 -0.15 5.44 -8.01
C VAL A 91 -1.01 4.29 -7.55
N ARG A 92 -1.18 3.28 -8.40
CA ARG A 92 -1.91 2.05 -8.07
C ARG A 92 -0.95 0.88 -8.04
N PHE A 93 -1.04 0.07 -7.00
CA PHE A 93 -0.46 -1.26 -6.93
C PHE A 93 -1.59 -2.27 -7.06
N ASP A 94 -1.61 -3.03 -8.15
CA ASP A 94 -2.57 -4.11 -8.41
C ASP A 94 -1.85 -5.45 -8.34
N GLY A 95 -1.95 -6.14 -7.22
CA GLY A 95 -1.32 -7.43 -6.96
C GLY A 95 -1.83 -8.60 -7.79
N GLN A 96 -2.87 -8.41 -8.62
CA GLN A 96 -3.41 -9.39 -9.59
C GLN A 96 -3.53 -10.84 -9.07
N GLN A 97 -3.83 -11.01 -7.78
CA GLN A 97 -3.93 -12.30 -7.08
C GLN A 97 -2.63 -13.14 -6.99
N LYS A 98 -1.48 -12.65 -7.45
CA LYS A 98 -0.21 -13.42 -7.42
C LYS A 98 0.54 -13.19 -6.11
N VAL A 99 0.24 -14.02 -5.11
CA VAL A 99 1.01 -14.10 -3.87
C VAL A 99 2.38 -14.72 -4.17
N ILE A 100 3.45 -14.02 -3.79
CA ILE A 100 4.85 -14.49 -3.97
C ILE A 100 5.53 -14.84 -2.64
N ALA A 101 5.00 -14.36 -1.52
CA ALA A 101 5.43 -14.77 -0.19
C ALA A 101 4.30 -14.53 0.82
N PHE A 102 4.22 -15.40 1.83
CA PHE A 102 3.37 -15.21 2.99
C PHE A 102 3.99 -15.94 4.19
N PHE A 103 3.85 -15.39 5.38
CA PHE A 103 4.30 -16.04 6.61
C PHE A 103 3.55 -15.49 7.83
N PRO A 104 3.42 -16.30 8.90
CA PRO A 104 2.98 -15.82 10.20
C PRO A 104 4.00 -14.86 10.79
N TYR A 105 3.50 -13.80 11.44
CA TYR A 105 4.32 -12.96 12.30
C TYR A 105 4.07 -13.32 13.77
N PRO A 106 5.11 -13.47 14.60
CA PRO A 106 4.95 -13.77 16.02
C PRO A 106 4.03 -12.75 16.71
N THR A 107 3.08 -13.26 17.50
CA THR A 107 2.11 -12.44 18.22
C THR A 107 2.03 -12.88 19.69
N THR A 108 1.84 -11.91 20.59
CA THR A 108 1.64 -12.19 22.02
C THR A 108 0.23 -12.66 22.36
N ARG A 109 -0.76 -12.43 21.48
CA ARG A 109 -2.16 -12.86 21.71
C ARG A 109 -2.43 -14.17 20.98
N GLN A 110 -2.50 -15.26 21.73
CA GLN A 110 -2.65 -16.61 21.17
C GLN A 110 -3.96 -16.78 20.40
N GLU A 111 -5.00 -16.03 20.75
CA GLU A 111 -6.30 -16.07 20.10
C GLU A 111 -6.39 -15.19 18.84
N TRP A 112 -5.33 -14.49 18.45
CA TRP A 112 -5.28 -13.70 17.22
C TRP A 112 -4.14 -14.13 16.30
N GLU A 113 -4.23 -13.75 15.03
CA GLU A 113 -3.20 -14.03 14.03
C GLU A 113 -2.72 -12.72 13.40
N THR A 114 -1.41 -12.64 13.17
CA THR A 114 -0.78 -11.59 12.37
C THR A 114 -0.13 -12.24 11.16
N ARG A 115 -0.38 -11.73 9.97
CA ARG A 115 0.08 -12.33 8.72
C ARG A 115 0.71 -11.29 7.82
N TYR A 116 1.86 -11.64 7.28
CA TYR A 116 2.47 -10.93 6.17
C TYR A 116 2.07 -11.61 4.86
N THR A 117 1.73 -10.81 3.85
CA THR A 117 1.52 -11.27 2.47
C THR A 117 2.19 -10.31 1.50
N ARG A 118 2.90 -10.85 0.51
CA ARG A 118 3.52 -10.10 -0.57
C ARG A 118 2.96 -10.52 -1.91
N PHE A 119 2.64 -9.53 -2.73
CA PHE A 119 2.13 -9.66 -4.07
C PHE A 119 3.16 -9.17 -5.08
N ALA A 120 3.27 -9.86 -6.21
CA ALA A 120 3.86 -9.31 -7.42
C ALA A 120 2.72 -8.83 -8.30
N GLY A 121 2.73 -7.55 -8.66
CA GLY A 121 1.60 -6.90 -9.28
C GLY A 121 1.98 -5.92 -10.38
N MET A 122 0.97 -5.41 -11.06
CA MET A 122 1.11 -4.27 -11.94
C MET A 122 1.10 -2.99 -11.11
N VAL A 123 2.02 -2.09 -11.38
CA VAL A 123 2.09 -0.77 -10.78
C VAL A 123 1.87 0.25 -11.88
N THR A 124 0.86 1.09 -11.72
CA THR A 124 0.51 2.14 -12.68
C THR A 124 0.69 3.50 -12.03
N ILE A 125 1.40 4.40 -12.72
CA ILE A 125 1.60 5.79 -12.30
C ILE A 125 0.92 6.71 -13.31
N ASN A 126 0.09 7.61 -12.80
CA ASN A 126 -0.50 8.71 -13.53
C ASN A 126 -0.12 10.01 -12.82
N ILE A 127 0.71 10.84 -13.44
CA ILE A 127 1.02 12.18 -12.93
C ILE A 127 0.65 13.18 -14.02
N LYS A 128 -0.17 14.16 -13.66
CA LYS A 128 -0.52 15.32 -14.46
C LYS A 128 -0.12 16.57 -13.69
N ASP A 129 0.67 17.42 -14.30
CA ASP A 129 1.08 18.72 -13.76
C ASP A 129 1.12 19.76 -14.89
N GLY A 130 0.07 20.59 -14.98
CA GLY A 130 -0.17 21.43 -16.15
C GLY A 130 -0.22 20.62 -17.44
N ASP A 131 0.67 20.94 -18.39
CA ASP A 131 0.81 20.25 -19.68
C ASP A 131 1.67 18.98 -19.59
N LYS A 132 2.36 18.73 -18.48
CA LYS A 132 3.17 17.53 -18.31
C LYS A 132 2.27 16.37 -17.91
N GLN A 133 2.33 15.30 -18.70
CA GLN A 133 1.65 14.04 -18.39
C GLN A 133 2.64 12.88 -18.39
N VAL A 134 2.59 12.09 -17.33
CA VAL A 134 3.33 10.86 -17.18
C VAL A 134 2.32 9.74 -16.95
N HIS A 135 2.33 8.76 -17.85
CA HIS A 135 1.53 7.55 -17.75
C HIS A 135 2.45 6.35 -18.03
N VAL A 136 2.78 5.58 -17.00
CA VAL A 136 3.64 4.40 -17.11
C VAL A 136 3.07 3.26 -16.28
N SER A 137 3.31 2.03 -16.72
CA SER A 137 2.88 0.83 -16.01
C SER A 137 3.90 -0.28 -16.20
N ASP A 138 4.25 -0.97 -15.12
CA ASP A 138 5.17 -2.11 -15.12
C ASP A 138 5.03 -2.91 -13.81
N HIS A 139 5.79 -3.99 -13.65
CA HIS A 139 5.74 -4.84 -12.48
C HIS A 139 6.38 -4.21 -11.24
N GLY A 140 5.75 -4.45 -10.10
CA GLY A 140 6.25 -4.06 -8.78
C GLY A 140 5.80 -5.02 -7.70
N SER A 141 6.05 -4.65 -6.45
CA SER A 141 5.56 -5.41 -5.30
C SER A 141 4.76 -4.58 -4.33
N LEU A 142 3.67 -5.19 -3.85
CA LEU A 142 2.88 -4.73 -2.72
C LEU A 142 3.05 -5.73 -1.59
N GLU A 143 3.37 -5.22 -0.40
CA GLU A 143 3.52 -5.97 0.82
C GLU A 143 2.45 -5.49 1.81
N VAL A 144 1.84 -6.44 2.50
CA VAL A 144 0.75 -6.18 3.44
C VAL A 144 1.02 -6.92 4.72
N MET A 145 0.85 -6.22 5.82
CA MET A 145 0.81 -6.81 7.14
C MET A 145 -0.55 -6.54 7.77
N ASP A 146 -1.24 -7.63 8.09
CA ASP A 146 -2.49 -7.61 8.84
C ASP A 146 -2.19 -7.91 10.31
N PHE A 147 -2.35 -6.93 11.20
CA PHE A 147 -2.18 -7.08 12.65
C PHE A 147 -3.52 -7.25 13.32
N PHE A 148 -3.72 -8.40 13.96
CA PHE A 148 -4.96 -8.68 14.69
C PHE A 148 -6.23 -8.47 13.86
N GLY A 149 -6.17 -8.60 12.54
CA GLY A 149 -7.39 -8.53 11.73
C GLY A 149 -8.42 -9.53 12.23
N ARG A 150 -8.01 -10.70 12.77
CA ARG A 150 -8.93 -11.82 13.08
C ARG A 150 -8.49 -12.74 14.21
N ARG A 151 -9.47 -13.19 14.99
CA ARG A 151 -9.32 -14.28 15.96
C ARG A 151 -8.99 -15.61 15.27
N LYS A 152 -8.26 -16.49 15.96
CA LYS A 152 -8.17 -17.92 15.62
C LYS A 152 -9.55 -18.54 15.84
N ALA A 153 -10.01 -19.32 14.86
CA ALA A 153 -11.24 -20.11 14.99
C ALA A 153 -11.02 -21.26 15.98
#